data_AF-A0A7S8MWI3-F1
#
_entry.id   AF-A0A7S8MWI3-F1
#
_cell.length_a   1.000
_cell.length_b   1.000
_cell.length_c   1.000
_cell.angle_alpha   90.00
_cell.angle_beta   90.00
_cell.angle_gamma   90.00
#
_symmetry.space_group_name_H-M   'P 1'
#
loop_
_entity.id
_entity.type
_entity.pdbx_description
1 polymer ?
#
loop_
_entity_poly.entity_id
_entity_poly.type
_entity_poly.pdbx_seq_one_letter_code
_entity_poly.pdbx_strand_id
1 'polypeptide(L)'
;MICPRPRPPGRRRHQRLHHGPHLVRDLLSRHRSRLAHRGTKPLDQHGLARHKVGAAAAVPTLWIVLGPLGQSVTAAGLLGANAHLVVDGAWAHALEMFGILYGVPVFGFALMWMGIVIAVTIRTIREGLPFSLTWWSFTFPVGTCVTGASALAAHTGSVAFAGIAMVLYLGLLAAWVIAAVRTFRGAVISGALLAPPRA
;
A
#
# COMPACT_ATOMS: atom_id res chain seq x y z
N MET A 1 15.34 22.41 -62.22
CA MET A 1 16.00 23.59 -62.83
C MET A 1 16.78 24.30 -61.73
N ILE A 2 18.08 24.02 -61.68
CA ILE A 2 19.01 24.40 -60.60
C ILE A 2 19.66 25.73 -61.01
N CYS A 3 19.56 26.74 -60.16
CA CYS A 3 20.24 28.03 -60.37
C CYS A 3 21.44 28.11 -59.39
N PRO A 4 22.70 28.16 -59.85
CA PRO A 4 23.83 28.33 -58.96
C PRO A 4 24.09 29.81 -58.70
N ARG A 5 24.22 30.20 -57.42
CA ARG A 5 24.72 31.54 -57.03
C ARG A 5 26.22 31.49 -56.69
N PRO A 6 26.96 32.59 -56.91
CA PRO A 6 28.44 32.61 -56.92
C PRO A 6 29.05 32.75 -55.52
N ARG A 7 30.27 32.22 -55.34
CA ARG A 7 31.11 32.39 -54.14
C ARG A 7 31.87 33.73 -54.18
N PRO A 8 31.90 34.51 -53.08
CA PRO A 8 32.84 35.63 -52.93
C PRO A 8 34.22 35.19 -52.37
N PRO A 9 35.29 35.96 -52.64
CA PRO A 9 36.67 35.57 -52.39
C PRO A 9 37.14 35.83 -50.95
N GLY A 10 38.30 35.25 -50.64
CA GLY A 10 38.79 34.99 -49.28
C GLY A 10 39.10 36.19 -48.40
N ARG A 11 38.95 35.97 -47.08
CA ARG A 11 39.63 36.74 -46.05
C ARG A 11 40.59 35.82 -45.30
N ARG A 12 41.88 35.96 -45.61
CA ARG A 12 42.97 35.51 -44.74
C ARG A 12 42.85 36.30 -43.43
N ARG A 13 42.40 35.66 -42.35
CA ARG A 13 42.62 36.18 -41.00
C ARG A 13 43.85 35.50 -40.42
N HIS A 14 44.90 36.29 -40.24
CA HIS A 14 46.00 36.00 -39.34
C HIS A 14 45.44 35.76 -37.93
N GLN A 15 45.23 34.49 -37.57
CA GLN A 15 45.00 34.09 -36.19
C GLN A 15 46.38 33.95 -35.53
N ARG A 16 46.87 35.06 -34.97
CA ARG A 16 47.99 35.02 -34.01
C ARG A 16 47.57 34.09 -32.87
N LEU A 17 48.32 33.01 -32.70
CA LEU A 17 48.31 32.14 -31.53
C LEU A 17 48.83 32.93 -30.32
N HIS A 18 47.93 33.66 -29.65
CA HIS A 18 48.12 34.10 -28.27
C HIS A 18 47.07 33.39 -27.41
N HIS A 19 47.29 32.10 -27.17
CA HIS A 19 46.54 31.29 -26.21
C HIS A 19 47.53 30.73 -25.20
N GLY A 20 47.42 31.14 -23.94
CA GLY A 20 48.32 30.66 -22.89
C GLY A 20 47.77 30.80 -21.46
N PRO A 21 47.33 31.98 -21.00
CA PRO A 21 47.01 32.14 -19.56
C PRO A 21 45.51 32.08 -19.23
N HIS A 22 44.65 32.66 -20.08
CA HIS A 22 43.22 32.83 -19.75
C HIS A 22 42.42 31.53 -19.87
N LEU A 23 42.77 30.67 -20.82
CA LEU A 23 42.07 29.40 -21.06
C LEU A 23 42.33 28.38 -19.94
N VAL A 24 43.54 28.38 -19.38
CA VAL A 24 43.92 27.53 -18.24
C VAL A 24 43.21 28.01 -16.97
N ARG A 25 43.10 29.33 -16.76
CA ARG A 25 42.32 29.90 -15.66
C ARG A 25 40.83 29.56 -15.75
N ASP A 26 40.26 29.58 -16.95
CA ASP A 26 38.86 29.22 -17.19
C ASP A 26 38.58 27.72 -17.05
N LEU A 27 39.52 26.86 -17.45
CA LEU A 27 39.41 25.42 -17.22
C LEU A 27 39.51 25.07 -15.73
N LEU A 28 40.42 25.72 -14.99
CA LEU A 28 40.57 25.52 -13.56
C LEU A 28 39.38 26.08 -12.76
N SER A 29 38.79 27.21 -13.17
CA SER A 29 37.58 27.77 -12.55
C SER A 29 36.34 26.89 -12.83
N ARG A 30 36.22 26.35 -14.04
CA ARG A 30 35.17 25.37 -14.41
C ARG A 30 35.34 24.02 -13.68
N HIS A 31 36.57 23.60 -13.38
CA HIS A 31 36.81 22.40 -12.57
C HIS A 31 36.49 22.63 -11.08
N ARG A 32 36.89 23.77 -10.52
CA ARG A 32 36.57 24.14 -9.12
C ARG A 32 35.07 24.25 -8.87
N SER A 33 34.32 24.85 -9.79
CA SER A 33 32.85 24.96 -9.68
C SER A 33 32.14 23.62 -9.80
N ARG A 34 32.60 22.70 -10.67
CA ARG A 34 32.06 21.33 -10.76
C ARG A 34 32.35 20.48 -9.53
N LEU A 35 33.46 20.73 -8.83
CA LEU A 35 33.79 20.03 -7.58
C LEU A 35 32.99 20.60 -6.40
N ALA A 36 32.78 21.92 -6.34
CA ALA A 36 31.94 22.55 -5.32
C ALA A 36 30.47 22.12 -5.41
N HIS A 37 29.93 21.91 -6.63
CA HIS A 37 28.55 21.47 -6.83
C HIS A 37 28.33 19.96 -6.65
N ARG A 38 29.41 19.17 -6.52
CA ARG A 38 29.36 17.71 -6.25
C ARG A 38 29.37 17.37 -4.76
N GLY A 39 29.67 18.34 -3.88
CA GLY A 39 29.72 18.15 -2.42
C GLY A 39 28.37 18.18 -1.70
N THR A 40 27.28 18.48 -2.40
CA THR A 40 25.93 18.55 -1.82
C THR A 40 24.90 17.79 -2.67
N LYS A 41 25.24 16.57 -3.11
CA LYS A 41 24.17 15.64 -3.48
C LYS A 41 23.55 15.16 -2.16
N PRO A 42 22.26 15.37 -1.90
CA PRO A 42 21.61 14.82 -0.72
C PRO A 42 21.65 13.28 -0.86
N LEU A 43 22.56 12.64 -0.13
CA LEU A 43 22.91 11.23 -0.32
C LEU A 43 21.98 10.26 0.44
N ASP A 44 20.89 10.71 1.05
CA ASP A 44 20.05 9.83 1.87
C ASP A 44 18.54 10.12 1.79
N GLN A 45 18.15 11.37 1.49
CA GLN A 45 16.74 11.77 1.52
C GLN A 45 15.87 11.08 0.46
N HIS A 46 16.41 10.86 -0.75
CA HIS A 46 15.66 10.20 -1.83
C HIS A 46 15.45 8.70 -1.58
N GLY A 47 16.41 8.02 -0.95
CA GLY A 47 16.28 6.60 -0.58
C GLY A 47 15.31 6.40 0.57
N LEU A 48 15.43 7.23 1.61
CA LEU A 48 14.55 7.20 2.78
C LEU A 48 13.10 7.55 2.42
N ALA A 49 12.87 8.54 1.55
CA ALA A 49 11.53 8.88 1.07
C ALA A 49 10.90 7.74 0.25
N ARG A 50 11.65 7.09 -0.65
CA ARG A 50 11.15 5.94 -1.41
C ARG A 50 10.83 4.75 -0.53
N HIS A 51 11.66 4.48 0.48
CA HIS A 51 11.43 3.36 1.40
C HIS A 51 10.16 3.57 2.25
N LYS A 52 9.95 4.80 2.75
CA LYS A 52 8.74 5.17 3.50
C LYS A 52 7.46 5.11 2.65
N VAL A 53 7.51 5.60 1.42
CA VAL A 53 6.36 5.56 0.49
C VAL A 53 6.05 4.12 0.06
N GLY A 54 7.09 3.28 -0.17
CA GLY A 54 6.92 1.87 -0.50
C GLY A 54 6.26 1.06 0.62
N ALA A 55 6.68 1.29 1.88
CA ALA A 55 6.05 0.65 3.04
C ALA A 55 4.57 1.05 3.18
N ALA A 56 4.25 2.34 3.00
CA ALA A 56 2.88 2.85 3.04
C ALA A 56 1.99 2.28 1.93
N ALA A 57 2.52 2.14 0.72
CA ALA A 57 1.79 1.58 -0.42
C ALA A 57 1.55 0.06 -0.28
N ALA A 58 2.38 -0.66 0.47
CA ALA A 58 2.24 -2.09 0.67
C ALA A 58 1.17 -2.49 1.69
N VAL A 59 0.85 -1.62 2.66
CA VAL A 59 -0.10 -1.92 3.75
C VAL A 59 -1.46 -2.38 3.23
N PRO A 60 -2.16 -1.67 2.31
CA PRO A 60 -3.43 -2.12 1.76
C PRO A 60 -3.37 -3.54 1.16
N THR A 61 -2.30 -3.84 0.41
CA THR A 61 -2.11 -5.14 -0.23
C THR A 61 -1.95 -6.27 0.78
N LEU A 62 -1.26 -6.01 1.89
CA LEU A 62 -1.10 -6.99 2.97
C LEU A 62 -2.44 -7.30 3.66
N TRP A 63 -3.30 -6.31 3.83
CA TRP A 63 -4.65 -6.50 4.39
C TRP A 63 -5.56 -7.31 3.46
N ILE A 64 -5.45 -7.14 2.14
CA ILE A 64 -6.30 -7.85 1.16
C ILE A 64 -6.24 -9.37 1.31
N VAL A 65 -5.09 -9.92 1.73
CA VAL A 65 -4.90 -11.37 1.96
C VAL A 65 -5.87 -11.94 2.99
N LEU A 66 -6.29 -11.15 3.99
CA LEU A 66 -7.25 -11.59 5.00
C LEU A 66 -8.67 -11.77 4.45
N GLY A 67 -9.00 -11.09 3.36
CA GLY A 67 -10.31 -11.12 2.72
C GLY A 67 -10.72 -12.55 2.34
N PRO A 68 -9.98 -13.21 1.42
CA PRO A 68 -10.24 -14.59 1.02
C PRO A 68 -10.20 -15.60 2.17
N LEU A 69 -9.32 -15.43 3.16
CA LEU A 69 -9.21 -16.33 4.31
C LEU A 69 -10.46 -16.28 5.19
N GLY A 70 -10.92 -15.09 5.56
CA GLY A 70 -12.15 -14.93 6.36
C GLY A 70 -13.40 -15.35 5.59
N GLN A 71 -13.46 -15.04 4.29
CA GLN A 71 -14.58 -15.46 3.43
C GLN A 71 -14.62 -16.97 3.22
N SER A 72 -13.49 -17.65 3.05
CA SER A 72 -13.51 -19.11 2.88
C SER A 72 -13.99 -19.83 4.13
N VAL A 73 -13.60 -19.35 5.32
CA VAL A 73 -14.12 -19.87 6.61
C VAL A 73 -15.63 -19.63 6.71
N THR A 74 -16.09 -18.42 6.35
CA THR A 74 -17.53 -18.09 6.34
C THR A 74 -18.30 -19.00 5.38
N ALA A 75 -17.79 -19.20 4.17
CA ALA A 75 -18.40 -20.04 3.14
C ALA A 75 -18.45 -21.52 3.56
N ALA A 76 -17.37 -22.05 4.14
CA ALA A 76 -17.32 -23.43 4.63
C ALA A 76 -18.33 -23.65 5.78
N GLY A 77 -18.46 -22.68 6.69
CA GLY A 77 -19.48 -22.71 7.73
C GLY A 77 -20.90 -22.68 7.15
N LEU A 78 -21.20 -21.74 6.25
CA LEU A 78 -22.51 -21.65 5.61
C LEU A 78 -22.88 -22.91 4.83
N LEU A 79 -21.90 -23.53 4.15
CA LEU A 79 -22.08 -24.82 3.49
C LEU A 79 -22.51 -25.89 4.49
N GLY A 80 -21.78 -26.02 5.61
CA GLY A 80 -22.11 -26.98 6.66
C GLY A 80 -23.49 -26.72 7.29
N ALA A 81 -23.80 -25.48 7.64
CA ALA A 81 -25.06 -25.09 8.28
C ALA A 81 -26.30 -25.39 7.44
N ASN A 82 -26.18 -25.31 6.10
CA ASN A 82 -27.30 -25.44 5.17
C ASN A 82 -27.31 -26.78 4.42
N ALA A 83 -26.32 -27.65 4.62
CA ALA A 83 -26.19 -28.90 3.87
C ALA A 83 -27.43 -29.81 4.01
N HIS A 84 -28.02 -29.85 5.20
CA HIS A 84 -29.22 -30.65 5.50
C HIS A 84 -30.44 -30.35 4.61
N LEU A 85 -30.45 -29.20 3.93
CA LEU A 85 -31.53 -28.82 3.01
C LEU A 85 -31.46 -29.53 1.67
N VAL A 86 -30.31 -30.11 1.31
CA VAL A 86 -30.04 -30.60 -0.06
C VAL A 86 -29.47 -32.01 -0.10
N VAL A 87 -28.80 -32.47 0.97
CA VAL A 87 -28.17 -33.79 1.04
C VAL A 87 -28.64 -34.61 2.24
N ASP A 88 -28.48 -35.93 2.17
CA ASP A 88 -28.81 -36.84 3.26
C ASP A 88 -28.00 -36.56 4.53
N GLY A 89 -28.52 -37.00 5.69
CA GLY A 89 -27.99 -36.66 7.01
C GLY A 89 -26.50 -37.00 7.23
N ALA A 90 -26.01 -38.10 6.67
CA ALA A 90 -24.60 -38.46 6.78
C ALA A 90 -23.68 -37.45 6.07
N TRP A 91 -24.07 -36.99 4.88
CA TRP A 91 -23.34 -35.98 4.11
C TRP A 91 -23.49 -34.59 4.72
N ALA A 92 -24.67 -34.26 5.24
CA ALA A 92 -24.90 -32.99 5.93
C ALA A 92 -23.98 -32.86 7.16
N HIS A 93 -23.91 -33.91 7.99
CA HIS A 93 -23.02 -33.94 9.15
C HIS A 93 -21.54 -33.88 8.74
N ALA A 94 -21.14 -34.58 7.67
CA ALA A 94 -19.77 -34.50 7.16
C ALA A 94 -19.39 -33.08 6.70
N LEU A 95 -20.30 -32.36 6.04
CA LEU A 95 -20.09 -30.98 5.60
C LEU A 95 -20.04 -29.98 6.76
N GLU A 96 -20.83 -30.21 7.82
CA GLU A 96 -20.73 -29.44 9.06
C GLU A 96 -19.36 -29.62 9.73
N MET A 97 -18.89 -30.88 9.85
CA MET A 97 -17.57 -31.18 10.38
C MET A 97 -16.45 -30.60 9.50
N PHE A 98 -16.61 -30.63 8.18
CA PHE A 98 -15.69 -29.96 7.25
C PHE A 98 -15.59 -28.46 7.54
N GLY A 99 -16.71 -27.77 7.76
CA GLY A 99 -16.74 -26.35 8.12
C GLY A 99 -15.85 -26.02 9.32
N ILE A 100 -15.85 -26.88 10.35
CA ILE A 100 -15.00 -26.71 11.55
C ILE A 100 -13.55 -27.10 11.25
N LEU A 101 -13.30 -28.28 10.69
CA LEU A 101 -11.96 -28.82 10.45
C LEU A 101 -11.15 -27.99 9.46
N TYR A 102 -11.80 -27.41 8.46
CA TYR A 102 -11.20 -26.43 7.57
C TYR A 102 -11.12 -25.04 8.21
N GLY A 103 -12.22 -24.60 8.84
CA GLY A 103 -12.38 -23.24 9.31
C GLY A 103 -11.40 -22.86 10.42
N VAL A 104 -11.22 -23.71 11.43
CA VAL A 104 -10.36 -23.44 12.59
C VAL A 104 -8.90 -23.18 12.20
N PRO A 105 -8.21 -24.06 11.43
CA PRO A 105 -6.81 -23.82 11.06
C PRO A 105 -6.65 -22.63 10.11
N VAL A 106 -7.56 -22.45 9.15
CA VAL A 106 -7.50 -21.32 8.20
C VAL A 106 -7.71 -19.99 8.94
N PHE A 107 -8.65 -19.94 9.88
CA PHE A 107 -8.88 -18.77 10.70
C PHE A 107 -7.70 -18.50 11.64
N GLY A 108 -7.08 -19.54 12.21
CA GLY A 108 -5.84 -19.41 12.99
C GLY A 108 -4.72 -18.77 12.18
N PHE A 109 -4.53 -19.20 10.93
CA PHE A 109 -3.58 -18.57 10.00
C PHE A 109 -3.95 -17.11 9.71
N ALA A 110 -5.24 -16.81 9.52
CA ALA A 110 -5.72 -15.44 9.32
C ALA A 110 -5.40 -14.54 10.54
N LEU A 111 -5.58 -15.02 11.77
CA LEU A 111 -5.24 -14.27 12.98
C LEU A 111 -3.73 -14.01 13.11
N MET A 112 -2.90 -15.02 12.82
CA MET A 112 -1.44 -14.87 12.78
C MET A 112 -1.04 -13.80 11.74
N TRP A 113 -1.59 -13.90 10.53
CA TRP A 113 -1.34 -12.92 9.46
C TRP A 113 -1.79 -11.52 9.87
N MET A 114 -2.97 -11.40 10.45
CA MET A 114 -3.49 -10.13 10.94
C MET A 114 -2.55 -9.49 11.97
N GLY A 115 -1.97 -10.28 12.88
CA GLY A 115 -0.95 -9.80 13.82
C GLY A 115 0.25 -9.17 13.12
N ILE A 116 0.77 -9.81 12.06
CA ILE A 116 1.88 -9.28 11.23
C ILE A 116 1.45 -7.97 10.57
N VAL A 117 0.29 -7.95 9.92
CA VAL A 117 -0.17 -6.78 9.18
C VAL A 117 -0.47 -5.60 10.11
N ILE A 118 -1.02 -5.84 11.31
CA ILE A 118 -1.20 -4.81 12.35
C ILE A 118 0.16 -4.25 12.77
N ALA A 119 1.16 -5.09 13.02
CA ALA A 119 2.50 -4.64 13.41
C ALA A 119 3.16 -3.77 12.33
N VAL A 120 3.05 -4.18 11.07
CA VAL A 120 3.51 -3.39 9.92
C VAL A 120 2.76 -2.07 9.85
N THR A 121 1.43 -2.10 9.96
CA THR A 121 0.57 -0.90 9.90
C THR A 121 0.94 0.11 10.99
N ILE A 122 1.09 -0.33 12.25
CA ILE A 122 1.49 0.52 13.37
C ILE A 122 2.87 1.12 13.13
N ARG A 123 3.83 0.32 12.66
CA ARG A 123 5.18 0.81 12.32
C ARG A 123 5.10 1.91 11.26
N THR A 124 4.37 1.68 10.17
CA THR A 124 4.29 2.66 9.09
C THR A 124 3.53 3.93 9.52
N ILE A 125 2.50 3.82 10.37
CA ILE A 125 1.84 4.98 10.98
C ILE A 125 2.83 5.82 11.78
N ARG A 126 3.67 5.18 12.62
CA ARG A 126 4.71 5.87 13.41
C ARG A 126 5.77 6.56 12.56
N GLU A 127 6.00 6.10 11.33
CA GLU A 127 6.97 6.69 10.40
C GLU A 127 6.44 7.92 9.64
N GLY A 128 5.17 8.32 9.89
CA GLY A 128 4.56 9.56 9.41
C GLY A 128 3.61 9.38 8.21
N LEU A 129 2.81 8.32 8.20
CA LEU A 129 1.88 8.00 7.12
C LEU A 129 0.74 9.05 7.03
N PRO A 130 0.68 9.89 5.97
CA PRO A 130 -0.46 10.78 5.78
C PRO A 130 -1.73 9.96 5.54
N PHE A 131 -2.87 10.50 5.96
CA PHE A 131 -4.15 9.87 5.68
C PHE A 131 -4.39 9.78 4.16
N SER A 132 -4.83 8.62 3.70
CA SER A 132 -5.19 8.35 2.31
C SER A 132 -6.52 7.62 2.24
N LEU A 133 -7.21 7.71 1.11
CA LEU A 133 -8.48 7.01 0.89
C LEU A 133 -8.31 5.48 0.99
N THR A 134 -7.10 4.96 0.78
CA THR A 134 -6.78 3.54 0.86
C THR A 134 -7.03 2.94 2.25
N TRP A 135 -7.20 3.74 3.31
CA TRP A 135 -7.57 3.25 4.63
C TRP A 135 -8.93 2.54 4.66
N TRP A 136 -9.81 2.82 3.69
CA TRP A 136 -11.06 2.10 3.52
C TRP A 136 -10.86 0.62 3.18
N SER A 137 -9.70 0.24 2.60
CA SER A 137 -9.42 -1.13 2.20
C SER A 137 -9.32 -2.11 3.37
N PHE A 138 -9.16 -1.63 4.61
CA PHE A 138 -9.07 -2.49 5.80
C PHE A 138 -10.43 -3.04 6.23
N THR A 139 -11.50 -2.31 5.91
CA THR A 139 -12.85 -2.63 6.40
C THR A 139 -13.34 -3.97 5.87
N PHE A 140 -13.12 -4.26 4.59
CA PHE A 140 -13.51 -5.52 3.99
C PHE A 140 -12.78 -6.70 4.63
N PRO A 141 -11.43 -6.80 4.61
CA PRO A 141 -10.73 -7.96 5.16
C PRO A 141 -10.91 -8.15 6.67
N VAL A 142 -11.06 -7.08 7.45
CA VAL A 142 -11.40 -7.22 8.88
C VAL A 142 -12.83 -7.73 9.02
N GLY A 143 -13.77 -7.21 8.23
CA GLY A 143 -15.16 -7.69 8.19
C GLY A 143 -15.26 -9.17 7.85
N THR A 144 -14.49 -9.68 6.89
CA THR A 144 -14.47 -11.11 6.56
C THR A 144 -13.94 -11.95 7.71
N CYS A 145 -12.99 -11.44 8.50
CA CYS A 145 -12.52 -12.11 9.71
C CYS A 145 -13.59 -12.12 10.80
N VAL A 146 -14.38 -11.05 10.95
CA VAL A 146 -15.53 -11.02 11.88
C VAL A 146 -16.55 -12.09 11.51
N THR A 147 -16.93 -12.19 10.23
CA THR A 147 -17.90 -13.19 9.78
C THR A 147 -17.36 -14.61 9.91
N GLY A 148 -16.07 -14.83 9.60
CA GLY A 148 -15.42 -16.13 9.78
C GLY A 148 -15.37 -16.57 11.24
N ALA A 149 -15.02 -15.65 12.16
CA ALA A 149 -15.06 -15.91 13.60
C ALA A 149 -16.49 -16.22 14.08
N SER A 150 -17.48 -15.49 13.58
CA SER A 150 -18.89 -15.68 13.92
C SER A 150 -19.42 -17.04 13.44
N ALA A 151 -19.03 -17.47 12.23
CA ALA A 151 -19.36 -18.78 11.71
C ALA A 151 -18.76 -19.89 12.60
N LEU A 152 -17.48 -19.78 12.96
CA LEU A 152 -16.85 -20.74 13.88
C LEU A 152 -17.50 -20.75 15.26
N ALA A 153 -17.88 -19.59 15.80
CA ALA A 153 -18.62 -19.51 17.06
C ALA A 153 -19.96 -20.24 16.99
N ALA A 154 -20.70 -20.08 15.88
CA ALA A 154 -21.99 -20.76 15.67
C ALA A 154 -21.85 -22.28 15.58
N HIS A 155 -20.82 -22.79 14.89
CA HIS A 155 -20.62 -24.24 14.73
C HIS A 155 -20.01 -24.92 15.95
N THR A 156 -19.16 -24.22 16.71
CA THR A 156 -18.45 -24.82 17.86
C THR A 156 -19.10 -24.53 19.20
N GLY A 157 -20.01 -23.54 19.28
CA GLY A 157 -20.53 -23.01 20.54
C GLY A 157 -19.49 -22.32 21.42
N SER A 158 -18.29 -22.05 20.90
CA SER A 158 -17.17 -21.54 21.69
C SER A 158 -17.30 -20.05 21.99
N VAL A 159 -17.32 -19.72 23.29
CA VAL A 159 -17.28 -18.34 23.79
C VAL A 159 -15.99 -17.62 23.34
N ALA A 160 -14.89 -18.34 23.13
CA ALA A 160 -13.64 -17.75 22.66
C ALA A 160 -13.78 -17.19 21.23
N PHE A 161 -14.38 -17.93 20.30
CA PHE A 161 -14.62 -17.44 18.94
C PHE A 161 -15.62 -16.28 18.92
N ALA A 162 -16.66 -16.31 19.76
CA ALA A 162 -17.59 -15.20 19.92
C ALA A 162 -16.87 -13.93 20.45
N GLY A 163 -15.98 -14.10 21.43
CA GLY A 163 -15.15 -13.01 21.95
C GLY A 163 -14.22 -12.42 20.91
N ILE A 164 -13.56 -13.27 20.10
CA ILE A 164 -12.72 -12.83 18.98
C ILE A 164 -13.55 -12.05 17.95
N ALA A 165 -14.73 -12.55 17.57
CA ALA A 165 -15.63 -11.86 16.64
C ALA A 165 -16.01 -10.46 17.15
N MET A 166 -16.33 -10.34 18.45
CA MET A 166 -16.66 -9.07 19.09
C MET A 166 -15.48 -8.09 19.07
N VAL A 167 -14.28 -8.53 19.45
CA VAL A 167 -13.07 -7.69 19.45
C VAL A 167 -12.75 -7.20 18.04
N LEU A 168 -12.81 -8.09 17.04
CA LEU A 168 -12.60 -7.73 15.64
C LEU A 168 -13.67 -6.74 15.15
N TYR A 169 -14.92 -6.92 15.55
CA TYR A 169 -16.03 -6.03 15.17
C TYR A 169 -15.88 -4.64 15.77
N LEU A 170 -15.52 -4.55 17.06
CA LEU A 170 -15.24 -3.25 17.71
C LEU A 170 -14.04 -2.55 17.07
N GLY A 171 -12.98 -3.30 16.74
CA GLY A 171 -11.82 -2.79 16.00
C GLY A 171 -12.20 -2.28 14.61
N LEU A 172 -13.04 -3.01 13.88
CA LEU A 172 -13.60 -2.61 12.60
C LEU A 172 -14.39 -1.31 12.71
N LEU A 173 -15.28 -1.22 13.71
CA LEU A 173 -16.11 -0.03 13.92
C LEU A 173 -15.24 1.20 14.23
N ALA A 174 -14.22 1.04 15.09
CA ALA A 174 -13.28 2.11 15.39
C ALA A 174 -12.53 2.55 14.13
N ALA A 175 -12.00 1.61 13.34
CA ALA A 175 -11.30 1.91 12.09
C ALA A 175 -12.22 2.62 11.08
N TRP A 176 -13.47 2.16 10.96
CA TRP A 176 -14.48 2.76 10.10
C TRP A 176 -14.80 4.21 10.51
N VAL A 177 -15.02 4.47 11.80
CA VAL A 177 -15.28 5.83 12.31
C VAL A 177 -14.09 6.75 12.04
N ILE A 178 -12.87 6.28 12.28
CA ILE A 178 -11.64 7.05 12.00
C ILE A 178 -11.56 7.37 10.50
N ALA A 179 -11.78 6.39 9.63
CA ALA A 179 -11.76 6.60 8.18
C ALA A 179 -12.84 7.60 7.74
N ALA A 180 -14.08 7.44 8.20
CA ALA A 180 -15.19 8.33 7.89
C ALA A 180 -14.93 9.78 8.33
N VAL A 181 -14.48 9.99 9.57
CA VAL A 181 -14.17 11.33 10.09
C VAL A 181 -13.03 11.97 9.31
N ARG A 182 -11.96 11.23 9.00
CA ARG A 182 -10.81 11.78 8.25
C ARG A 182 -11.15 12.04 6.78
N THR A 183 -11.94 11.19 6.15
CA THR A 183 -12.48 11.44 4.81
C THR A 183 -13.36 12.68 4.81
N PHE A 184 -14.28 12.82 5.76
CA PHE A 184 -15.15 14.00 5.86
C PHE A 184 -14.34 15.29 6.03
N ARG A 185 -13.39 15.31 6.98
CA ARG A 185 -12.51 16.47 7.19
C ARG A 185 -11.68 16.79 5.94
N GLY A 186 -11.15 15.77 5.29
CA GLY A 186 -10.27 15.93 4.14
C GLY A 186 -10.98 16.34 2.83
N ALA A 187 -12.22 15.89 2.64
CA ALA A 187 -13.02 16.19 1.47
C ALA A 187 -13.82 17.49 1.63
N VAL A 188 -14.46 17.68 2.79
CA VAL A 188 -15.44 18.77 3.01
C VAL A 188 -14.80 20.00 3.65
N ILE A 189 -13.88 19.83 4.60
CA ILE A 189 -13.31 20.96 5.35
C ILE A 189 -12.05 21.52 4.68
N SER A 190 -11.14 20.65 4.22
CA SER A 190 -9.89 21.11 3.58
C SER A 190 -9.95 21.16 2.05
N GLY A 191 -10.92 20.50 1.40
CA GLY A 191 -11.02 20.40 -0.06
C GLY A 191 -9.84 19.70 -0.75
N ALA A 192 -8.82 19.28 0.01
CA ALA A 192 -7.54 18.79 -0.50
C ALA A 192 -7.65 17.40 -1.14
N LEU A 193 -8.64 16.60 -0.75
CA LEU A 193 -8.87 15.26 -1.31
C LEU A 193 -9.51 15.29 -2.71
N LEU A 194 -10.23 16.36 -3.05
CA LEU A 194 -10.90 16.54 -4.34
C LEU A 194 -10.20 17.57 -5.24
N ALA A 195 -9.12 18.19 -4.75
CA ALA A 195 -8.36 19.15 -5.51
C ALA A 195 -7.61 18.44 -6.66
N PRO A 196 -7.64 18.96 -7.90
CA PRO A 196 -6.91 18.38 -9.02
C PRO A 196 -5.39 18.40 -8.76
N PRO A 197 -4.63 17.42 -9.30
CA PRO A 197 -3.18 17.39 -9.18
C PRO A 197 -2.59 18.72 -9.67
N ARG A 198 -1.78 19.39 -8.84
CA ARG A 198 -1.07 20.59 -9.28
C ARG A 198 -0.02 20.17 -10.32
N ALA A 199 -0.20 20.67 -11.54
CA ALA A 199 0.69 20.46 -12.69
C ALA A 199 2.07 21.08 -12.47
#